data_AF-Q24M88-F1
#
_entry.id   AF-Q24M88-F1
#
_cell.length_a   1.000
_cell.length_b   1.000
_cell.length_c   1.000
_cell.angle_alpha   90.00
_cell.angle_beta   90.00
_cell.angle_gamma   90.00
#
_symmetry.space_group_name_H-M   'P 1'
#
loop_
_entity.id
_entity.type
_entity.pdbx_description
1 polymer ?
#
loop_
_entity_poly.entity_id
_entity_poly.type
_entity_poly.pdbx_seq_one_letter_code
_entity_poly.pdbx_strand_id
1 'polypeptide(L)'
;NSQLPESFRVPYDPGLKAGALAIEKCKVMASKKKPLWLEFKCADPTALSNETIGIIFKHGDDLRQDMLILQILRIMESIWETESLDLCLLPYGCISTGDKIGMI
;
A
#
# COMPACT_ATOMS: atom_id res chain seq x y z
N ASN A 1 19.51 -7.97 16.63
CA ASN A 1 19.74 -6.60 16.14
C ASN A 1 18.85 -6.33 14.94
N SER A 2 17.65 -5.81 15.15
CA SER A 2 16.68 -5.56 14.07
C SER A 2 16.27 -4.09 14.11
N GLN A 3 17.13 -3.22 13.59
CA GLN A 3 16.77 -1.85 13.31
C GLN A 3 16.02 -1.81 11.96
N LEU A 4 15.01 -0.94 11.86
CA LEU A 4 14.29 -0.69 10.61
C LEU A 4 15.27 -0.08 9.59
N PRO A 5 15.23 -0.47 8.31
CA PRO A 5 16.04 0.20 7.28
C PRO A 5 15.68 1.68 7.19
N GLU A 6 16.67 2.53 6.89
CA GLU A 6 16.47 3.99 6.72
C GLU A 6 15.47 4.33 5.61
N SER A 7 15.40 3.48 4.58
CA SER A 7 14.40 3.56 3.53
C SER A 7 14.19 2.22 2.83
N PHE A 8 13.01 2.04 2.23
CA PHE A 8 12.66 0.85 1.44
C PHE A 8 11.66 1.21 0.33
N ARG A 9 11.51 0.33 -0.66
CA ARG A 9 10.50 0.50 -1.72
C ARG A 9 9.16 -0.06 -1.27
N VAL A 10 8.07 0.64 -1.55
CA VAL A 10 6.74 0.18 -1.20
C VAL A 10 6.43 -1.11 -2.00
N PRO A 11 6.06 -2.23 -1.35
CA PRO A 11 5.98 -3.51 -2.05
C PRO A 11 4.96 -3.59 -3.19
N TYR A 12 3.84 -2.86 -3.10
CA TYR A 12 2.83 -2.78 -4.17
C TYR A 12 3.08 -1.63 -5.16
N ASP A 13 4.02 -0.72 -4.87
CA ASP A 13 4.44 0.37 -5.76
C ASP A 13 5.97 0.60 -5.63
N PRO A 14 6.77 -0.12 -6.43
CA PRO A 14 8.23 -0.01 -6.37
C PRO A 14 8.79 1.37 -6.77
N GLY A 15 7.97 2.23 -7.39
CA GLY A 15 8.32 3.61 -7.71
C GLY A 15 8.41 4.49 -6.45
N LEU A 16 7.61 4.19 -5.43
CA LEU A 16 7.61 4.91 -4.16
C LEU A 16 8.69 4.38 -3.21
N LYS A 17 9.43 5.31 -2.61
CA LYS A 17 10.47 5.02 -1.61
C LYS A 17 10.03 5.58 -0.25
N ALA A 18 9.64 4.69 0.65
CA ALA A 18 9.33 5.03 2.04
C ALA A 18 10.62 5.23 2.83
N GLY A 19 10.67 6.31 3.62
CA GLY A 19 11.78 6.66 4.49
C GLY A 19 11.45 6.47 5.97
N ALA A 20 11.73 7.51 6.77
CA ALA A 20 11.46 7.50 8.20
C ALA A 20 9.95 7.46 8.52
N LEU A 21 9.60 6.75 9.58
CA LEU A 21 8.23 6.66 10.09
C LEU A 21 7.82 7.96 10.80
N ALA A 22 6.67 8.51 10.45
CA ALA A 22 6.00 9.60 11.17
C ALA A 22 5.18 9.01 12.34
N ILE A 23 5.87 8.68 13.43
CA ILE A 23 5.34 7.94 14.59
C ILE A 23 4.07 8.60 15.13
N GLU A 24 4.03 9.93 15.16
CA GLU A 24 2.91 10.73 15.67
C GLU A 24 1.60 10.52 14.91
N LYS A 25 1.67 10.05 13.65
CA LYS A 25 0.49 9.76 12.82
C LYS A 25 0.14 8.28 12.77
N CYS A 26 1.03 7.42 13.26
CA CYS A 26 0.82 5.97 13.27
C CYS A 26 -0.21 5.58 14.34
N LYS A 27 -1.05 4.59 14.04
CA LYS A 27 -2.07 4.13 14.99
C LYS A 27 -2.46 2.67 14.75
N VAL A 28 -2.95 2.04 15.80
CA VAL A 28 -3.64 0.75 15.69
C VAL A 28 -5.09 1.02 15.30
N MET A 29 -5.56 0.46 14.19
CA MET A 29 -6.93 0.69 13.73
C MET A 29 -7.92 -0.14 14.54
N ALA A 30 -9.12 0.41 14.78
CA ALA A 30 -10.20 -0.23 15.52
C ALA A 30 -10.96 -1.26 14.67
N SER A 31 -10.26 -2.28 14.16
CA SER A 31 -10.84 -3.42 13.43
C SER A 31 -10.58 -4.73 14.18
N LYS A 32 -11.33 -5.79 13.87
CA LYS A 32 -11.24 -7.12 14.52
C LYS A 32 -9.82 -7.67 14.56
N LYS A 33 -9.04 -7.43 13.51
CA LYS A 33 -7.65 -7.90 13.35
C LYS A 33 -6.60 -6.86 13.77
N LYS A 34 -7.04 -5.68 14.21
CA LYS A 34 -6.19 -4.57 14.68
C LYS A 34 -5.00 -4.26 13.75
N PRO A 35 -5.25 -3.95 12.46
CA PRO A 35 -4.16 -3.62 11.55
C PRO A 35 -3.49 -2.31 11.96
N LEU A 36 -2.22 -2.15 11.56
CA LEU A 36 -1.44 -0.96 11.87
C LEU A 36 -1.55 0.03 10.72
N TRP A 37 -1.99 1.25 11.03
CA TRP A 37 -1.84 2.39 10.14
C TRP A 37 -0.46 3.01 10.36
N LEU A 38 0.38 2.96 9.33
CA LEU A 38 1.74 3.46 9.33
C LEU A 38 1.84 4.62 8.33
N GLU A 39 2.48 5.71 8.73
CA GLU A 39 2.79 6.81 7.81
C GLU A 39 4.29 7.00 7.71
N PHE A 40 4.81 7.02 6.49
CA PHE A 40 6.22 7.22 6.20
C PHE A 40 6.43 8.53 5.46
N LYS A 41 7.58 9.18 5.68
CA LYS A 41 8.03 10.27 4.82
C LYS A 41 8.52 9.70 3.49
N CYS A 42 8.31 10.42 2.39
CA CYS A 42 8.96 10.08 1.13
C CYS A 42 10.48 10.24 1.28
N ALA A 43 11.25 9.23 0.86
CA ALA A 43 12.72 9.24 0.90
C ALA A 43 13.34 9.79 -0.39
N ASP A 44 12.53 10.19 -1.36
CA ASP A 44 13.00 10.80 -2.60
C ASP A 44 13.21 12.32 -2.40
N PRO A 45 14.44 12.84 -2.53
CA PRO A 45 14.72 14.27 -2.37
C PRO A 45 14.14 15.13 -3.51
N THR A 46 13.74 14.51 -4.62
CA THR A 46 13.12 15.20 -5.77
C THR A 46 11.59 15.27 -5.65
N ALA A 47 11.01 14.66 -4.62
CA ALA A 47 9.58 14.70 -4.39
C ALA A 47 9.09 16.16 -4.27
N LEU A 48 8.16 16.54 -5.14
CA LEU A 48 7.57 17.88 -5.16
C LEU A 48 6.58 18.11 -4.02
N SER A 49 6.09 17.03 -3.39
CA SER A 49 5.16 17.08 -2.27
C SER A 49 5.81 16.56 -0.98
N ASN A 50 5.41 17.15 0.14
CA ASN A 50 5.74 16.69 1.49
C ASN A 50 4.68 15.72 2.03
N GLU A 51 3.93 15.07 1.14
CA GLU A 51 2.89 14.12 1.54
C GLU A 51 3.51 12.84 2.10
N THR A 52 2.82 12.26 3.08
CA THR A 52 3.23 11.01 3.70
C THR A 52 2.71 9.83 2.90
N ILE A 53 3.50 8.76 2.88
CA ILE A 53 3.12 7.47 2.31
C ILE A 53 2.40 6.69 3.40
N GLY A 54 1.08 6.58 3.29
CA GLY A 54 0.24 5.77 4.17
C GLY A 54 0.30 4.30 3.76
N ILE A 55 0.54 3.41 4.72
CA ILE A 55 0.55 1.96 4.54
C ILE A 55 -0.21 1.33 5.70
N ILE A 56 -1.18 0.47 5.37
CA ILE A 56 -1.83 -0.42 6.33
C ILE A 56 -1.07 -1.74 6.35
N PHE A 57 -0.41 -2.02 7.47
CA PHE A 57 0.15 -3.34 7.72
C PHE A 57 -0.92 -4.24 8.35
N LYS A 58 -1.23 -5.36 7.68
CA LYS A 58 -2.20 -6.35 8.16
C LYS A 58 -1.49 -7.63 8.57
N HIS A 59 -1.88 -8.15 9.73
CA HIS A 59 -1.47 -9.46 10.23
C HIS A 59 -2.70 -10.29 10.61
N GLY A 60 -2.71 -11.56 10.20
CA GLY A 60 -3.77 -12.52 10.48
C GLY A 60 -4.89 -12.58 9.44
N ASP A 61 -4.71 -11.90 8.29
CA ASP A 61 -5.59 -11.95 7.11
C ASP A 61 -4.77 -12.41 5.89
N ASP A 62 -5.35 -13.28 5.06
CA ASP A 62 -4.76 -13.71 3.80
C ASP A 62 -5.19 -12.76 2.67
N LEU A 63 -4.28 -11.89 2.23
CA LEU A 63 -4.58 -10.86 1.22
C LEU A 63 -4.53 -11.37 -0.22
N ARG A 64 -4.28 -12.65 -0.46
CA ARG A 64 -4.17 -13.19 -1.83
C ARG A 64 -5.47 -13.06 -2.62
N GLN A 65 -6.62 -13.13 -1.94
CA GLN A 65 -7.92 -12.93 -2.58
C GLN A 65 -8.12 -11.46 -2.97
N ASP A 66 -7.86 -10.52 -2.06
CA ASP A 66 -7.92 -9.07 -2.33
C ASP A 66 -7.01 -8.67 -3.50
N MET A 67 -5.77 -9.19 -3.52
CA MET A 67 -4.83 -8.98 -4.62
C MET A 67 -5.39 -9.41 -5.97
N LEU A 68 -5.98 -10.62 -6.04
CA LEU A 68 -6.57 -11.14 -7.27
C LEU A 68 -7.72 -10.27 -7.75
N ILE A 69 -8.60 -9.83 -6.85
CA ILE A 69 -9.73 -8.96 -7.20
C ILE A 69 -9.25 -7.61 -7.72
N LEU A 70 -8.27 -6.98 -7.05
CA LEU A 70 -7.70 -5.71 -7.51
C LEU A 70 -6.99 -5.86 -8.88
N GLN A 71 -6.36 -6.99 -9.14
CA GLN A 71 -5.79 -7.28 -10.46
C GLN A 71 -6.87 -7.44 -11.53
N ILE A 72 -7.97 -8.14 -11.23
CA ILE A 72 -9.11 -8.25 -12.15
C ILE A 72 -9.69 -6.88 -12.45
N LEU A 73 -9.85 -6.02 -11.45
CA LEU A 73 -10.34 -4.64 -11.65
C LEU A 73 -9.43 -3.83 -12.60
N ARG A 74 -8.10 -3.96 -12.49
CA ARG A 74 -7.17 -3.34 -13.44
C ARG A 74 -7.30 -3.88 -14.87
N ILE A 75 -7.58 -5.17 -15.02
CA ILE A 75 -7.84 -5.78 -16.34
C ILE A 75 -9.15 -5.22 -16.91
N MET A 76 -10.20 -5.10 -16.08
CA MET A 76 -11.48 -4.51 -16.51
C MET A 76 -11.33 -3.05 -16.93
N GLU A 77 -10.56 -2.27 -16.16
CA GLU A 77 -10.20 -0.89 -16.49
C GLU A 77 -9.53 -0.81 -17.87
N SER A 78 -8.52 -1.66 -18.13
CA SER A 78 -7.88 -1.72 -19.44
C SER A 78 -8.84 -2.08 -20.59
N ILE A 79 -9.82 -2.97 -20.35
CA ILE A 79 -10.84 -3.31 -21.35
C ILE A 79 -11.75 -2.11 -21.61
N TRP A 80 -12.20 -1.40 -20.58
CA TRP A 80 -13.05 -0.22 -20.75
C TRP A 80 -12.32 0.93 -21.42
N GLU A 81 -11.04 1.13 -21.13
CA GLU A 81 -10.19 2.08 -21.83
C GLU A 81 -10.14 1.80 -23.34
N THR A 82 -10.10 0.53 -23.77
CA THR A 82 -10.16 0.20 -25.21
C THR A 82 -11.49 0.60 -25.88
N GLU A 83 -12.56 0.69 -25.08
CA GLU A 83 -13.88 1.16 -25.52
C GLU A 83 -14.10 2.66 -25.22
N SER A 84 -13.03 3.39 -24.84
CA SER A 84 -13.09 4.81 -24.46
C SER A 84 -14.06 5.10 -23.30
N LEU A 85 -14.23 4.15 -22.39
CA LEU A 85 -15.04 4.27 -21.18
C LEU A 85 -14.13 4.46 -19.95
N ASP A 86 -14.25 5.61 -19.29
CA ASP A 86 -13.65 5.85 -17.98
C ASP A 86 -14.72 5.67 -16.90
N LEU A 87 -14.59 4.60 -16.11
CA LEU A 87 -15.49 4.29 -15.00
C LEU A 87 -14.92 4.72 -13.64
N CYS A 88 -13.82 5.46 -13.61
CA CYS A 88 -13.21 6.03 -12.41
C CYS A 88 -12.95 5.00 -11.29
N LEU A 89 -12.43 3.82 -11.65
CA LEU A 89 -12.05 2.81 -10.66
C LEU A 89 -10.85 3.29 -9.83
N LEU A 90 -10.75 2.79 -8.59
CA LEU A 90 -9.60 3.06 -7.72
C LEU A 90 -9.00 1.75 -7.21
N PRO A 91 -8.30 0.97 -8.07
CA PRO A 91 -7.64 -0.27 -7.66
C PRO A 91 -6.38 0.05 -6.85
N TYR A 92 -6.57 0.28 -5.54
CA TYR A 92 -5.50 0.59 -4.60
C TYR A 92 -4.44 -0.51 -4.49
N GLY A 93 -3.29 -0.16 -3.89
CA GLY A 93 -2.20 -1.10 -3.64
C GLY A 93 -2.59 -2.18 -2.63
N CYS A 94 -2.35 -3.44 -2.93
CA CYS A 94 -2.52 -4.53 -1.99
C CYS A 94 -1.57 -5.64 -2.38
N ILE A 95 -0.77 -6.12 -1.42
CA ILE A 95 0.18 -7.20 -1.66
C ILE A 95 0.39 -8.03 -0.41
N SER A 96 0.31 -9.35 -0.58
CA SER A 96 0.71 -10.33 0.43
C SER A 96 2.23 -10.41 0.45
N THR A 97 2.81 -10.25 1.64
CA THR A 97 4.26 -10.25 1.85
C THR A 97 4.75 -11.50 2.59
N GLY A 98 3.83 -12.41 2.94
CA GLY A 98 4.11 -13.66 3.65
C GLY A 98 2.83 -14.34 4.13
N ASP A 99 2.97 -15.38 4.96
CA ASP A 99 1.82 -16.11 5.50
C ASP A 99 0.94 -15.20 6.38
N LYS A 100 -0.29 -14.95 5.89
CA LYS A 100 -1.30 -14.09 6.53
C LYS A 100 -0.79 -12.70 6.94
N ILE A 101 0.20 -12.18 6.21
CA ILE A 101 0.69 -10.82 6.36
C ILE A 101 0.73 -10.12 5.01
N GLY A 102 0.54 -8.80 5.03
CA GLY A 102 0.62 -7.99 3.83
C GLY A 102 0.45 -6.50 4.09
N MET A 103 0.55 -5.74 3.01
CA MET A 103 0.48 -4.29 2.99
C MET A 103 -0.63 -3.86 2.03
N ILE A 104 -1.42 -2.90 2.47
CA ILE A 104 -2.44 -2.18 1.70
C ILE A 104 -2.12 -0.70 1.73
#